data_AF-A0A3D1UTZ5-F1
#
_entry.id   AF-A0A3D1UTZ5-F1
#
_cell.length_a   1.000
_cell.length_b   1.000
_cell.length_c   1.000
_cell.angle_alpha   90.00
_cell.angle_beta   90.00
_cell.angle_gamma   90.00
#
_symmetry.space_group_name_H-M   'P 1'
#
loop_
_entity.id
_entity.type
_entity.pdbx_description
1 polymer ?
#
loop_
_entity_poly.entity_id
_entity_poly.type
_entity_poly.pdbx_seq_one_letter_code
_entity_poly.pdbx_strand_id
1 'polypeptide(L)' 'MRAYPLYPNRTIVDLNGSWQFHFCENTFLEDTDENSFTPDDITCLPGMFDTIPTYRYIKRYSFEL' A
#
# COMPACT_ATOMS: atom_id res chain seq x y z
N MET A 1 14.90 6.12 20.17
CA MET A 1 13.44 5.99 19.95
C MET A 1 13.01 4.64 20.51
N ARG A 2 12.12 4.58 21.52
CA ARG A 2 11.63 3.29 22.06
C ARG A 2 10.50 2.81 21.15
N ALA A 3 10.79 1.87 20.26
CA ALA A 3 9.77 1.22 19.45
C ALA A 3 9.05 0.16 20.31
N TYR A 4 7.75 0.37 20.54
CA TYR A 4 6.85 -0.68 21.01
C TYR A 4 6.84 -1.82 19.98
N PRO A 5 6.69 -3.09 20.39
CA PRO A 5 5.78 -3.59 21.41
C PRO A 5 6.50 -3.96 22.71
N LEU A 6 6.13 -3.26 23.78
CA LEU A 6 6.51 -3.64 25.13
C LEU A 6 5.62 -4.80 25.57
N TYR A 7 6.24 -5.97 25.75
CA TYR A 7 5.71 -7.17 26.43
C TYR A 7 4.54 -7.91 25.73
N PRO A 8 4.56 -9.26 25.67
CA PRO A 8 5.70 -10.15 25.98
C PRO A 8 6.85 -9.98 24.97
N ASN A 9 8.06 -10.46 25.34
CA ASN A 9 9.19 -10.47 24.40
C ASN A 9 8.85 -11.38 23.21
N ARG A 10 8.89 -10.83 22.00
CA ARG A 10 8.53 -11.51 20.76
C ARG A 10 9.50 -11.12 19.66
N THR A 11 9.75 -12.04 18.74
CA THR A 11 10.48 -11.73 17.50
C THR A 11 9.64 -10.75 16.68
N ILE A 12 10.23 -9.60 16.35
CA ILE A 12 9.61 -8.60 15.49
C ILE A 12 10.31 -8.71 14.14
N VAL A 13 9.52 -8.94 13.10
CA VAL A 13 10.01 -8.91 11.72
C VAL A 13 9.79 -7.49 11.21
N ASP A 14 10.88 -6.85 10.78
CA ASP A 14 10.78 -5.57 10.09
C ASP A 14 10.24 -5.81 8.67
N LEU A 15 9.16 -5.12 8.33
CA LEU A 15 8.49 -5.21 7.04
C LEU A 15 8.69 -3.93 6.20
N ASN A 16 9.52 -3.00 6.68
CA ASN A 16 9.86 -1.79 5.93
C ASN A 16 10.73 -2.12 4.71
N GLY A 17 10.59 -1.34 3.64
CA GLY A 17 11.34 -1.53 2.40
C GLY A 17 10.55 -1.18 1.16
N SER A 18 11.03 -1.61 0.00
CA SER A 18 10.33 -1.46 -1.27
C SER A 18 9.33 -2.61 -1.47
N TRP A 19 8.08 -2.25 -1.69
CA TRP A 19 6.95 -3.15 -1.89
C TRP A 19 6.42 -2.99 -3.30
N GLN A 20 6.18 -4.12 -3.96
CA GLN A 20 5.42 -4.17 -5.19
C GLN A 20 3.92 -4.06 -4.86
N PHE A 21 3.17 -3.29 -5.64
CA PHE A 21 1.75 -3.10 -5.42
C PHE A 21 1.02 -2.82 -6.75
N HIS A 22 -0.30 -2.86 -6.68
CA HIS A 22 -1.21 -2.50 -7.77
C HIS A 22 -2.46 -1.84 -7.19
N PHE A 23 -3.01 -0.84 -7.88
CA PHE A 23 -4.29 -0.24 -7.48
C PHE A 23 -5.45 -0.98 -8.14
N CYS A 24 -6.24 -1.71 -7.33
CA CYS A 24 -7.51 -2.26 -7.77
C CYS A 24 -8.61 -1.18 -7.70
N GLU A 25 -8.79 -0.43 -8.78
CA GLU A 25 -9.87 0.56 -8.86
C GLU A 25 -11.24 -0.11 -8.96
N ASN A 26 -12.27 0.53 -8.39
CA ASN A 26 -13.68 0.10 -8.48
C ASN A 26 -13.97 -1.35 -8.04
N THR A 27 -13.07 -1.96 -7.29
CA THR A 27 -13.18 -3.32 -6.78
C THR A 27 -13.23 -3.26 -5.27
N PHE A 28 -14.19 -3.96 -4.66
CA PHE A 28 -14.21 -4.09 -3.21
C PHE A 28 -13.17 -5.13 -2.75
N LEU A 29 -12.76 -5.04 -1.49
CA LEU A 29 -11.73 -5.93 -0.97
C LEU A 29 -12.18 -7.40 -1.03
N GLU A 30 -13.46 -7.65 -0.73
CA GLU A 30 -14.09 -8.97 -0.79
C GLU A 30 -14.12 -9.62 -2.18
N ASP A 31 -14.04 -8.80 -3.23
CA ASP A 31 -14.06 -9.25 -4.63
C ASP A 31 -12.65 -9.46 -5.19
N THR A 32 -11.61 -9.15 -4.41
CA THR A 32 -10.20 -9.26 -4.84
C THR A 32 -9.70 -10.70 -4.65
N ASP A 33 -9.20 -11.34 -5.72
CA ASP A 33 -8.55 -12.65 -5.65
C ASP A 33 -7.03 -12.50 -5.46
N GLU A 34 -6.52 -12.96 -4.33
CA GLU A 34 -5.08 -12.95 -4.01
C GLU A 34 -4.25 -13.71 -5.05
N ASN A 35 -4.80 -14.75 -5.68
CA ASN A 35 -4.09 -15.53 -6.70
C ASN A 35 -3.97 -14.81 -8.04
N SER A 36 -4.76 -13.75 -8.23
CA SER A 36 -4.76 -12.91 -9.44
C SER A 36 -3.79 -11.72 -9.33
N PHE A 37 -3.07 -11.58 -8.21
CA PHE A 37 -2.20 -10.45 -7.95
C PHE A 37 -1.09 -10.32 -9.00
N THR A 38 -1.14 -9.24 -9.77
CA THR A 38 -0.15 -8.87 -10.78
C THR A 38 0.34 -7.46 -10.50
N PRO A 39 1.50 -7.28 -9.84
CA PRO A 39 1.98 -5.95 -9.50
C PRO A 39 2.46 -5.19 -10.74
N ASP A 40 2.15 -3.90 -10.80
CA ASP A 40 2.58 -3.00 -11.88
C ASP A 40 3.37 -1.77 -11.39
N ASP A 41 3.49 -1.56 -10.07
CA ASP A 41 4.32 -0.50 -9.51
C ASP A 41 5.04 -0.88 -8.20
N ILE A 42 5.94 -0.01 -7.73
CA ILE A 42 6.77 -0.17 -6.55
C ILE A 42 6.65 1.08 -5.67
N THR A 43 6.43 0.88 -4.37
CA THR A 43 6.43 1.96 -3.36
C THR A 43 7.31 1.60 -2.17
N CYS A 44 7.85 2.60 -1.46
CA CYS A 44 8.61 2.36 -0.24
C CYS A 44 7.68 2.47 0.99
N LEU A 45 7.71 1.47 1.87
CA LEU A 45 7.02 1.47 3.15
C LEU A 45 8.00 1.69 4.32
N PRO A 46 7.67 2.54 5.31
CA PRO A 46 6.52 3.43 5.32
C PRO A 46 6.73 4.56 4.30
N GLY A 47 5.68 4.88 3.54
CA GLY A 47 5.71 5.94 2.53
C GLY A 47 4.31 6.34 2.13
N MET A 48 4.23 7.43 1.36
CA MET A 48 3.00 8.16 1.11
C MET A 48 2.66 8.13 -0.38
N PHE A 49 1.86 7.14 -0.81
CA PHE A 49 1.55 6.92 -2.23
C PHE A 49 0.78 8.09 -2.86
N ASP A 50 -0.04 8.81 -2.09
CA ASP A 50 -0.89 9.92 -2.53
C ASP A 50 -0.10 11.21 -2.84
N THR A 51 1.17 11.26 -2.44
CA THR A 51 2.08 12.35 -2.84
C THR A 51 2.78 12.11 -4.17
N ILE A 52 2.76 10.87 -4.68
CA ILE A 52 3.39 10.50 -5.94
C ILE A 52 2.59 11.13 -7.08
N PRO A 53 3.22 11.89 -8.00
CA PRO A 53 2.52 12.58 -9.08
C PRO A 53 1.58 11.69 -9.89
N THR A 54 2.01 10.46 -10.21
CA THR A 54 1.21 9.46 -10.94
C THR A 54 -0.15 9.20 -10.27
N TYR A 55 -0.20 9.15 -8.94
CA TYR A 55 -1.41 8.83 -8.18
C TYR A 55 -2.19 10.05 -7.71
N ARG A 56 -1.54 11.21 -7.64
CA ARG A 56 -2.17 12.47 -7.24
C ARG A 56 -3.11 13.04 -8.31
N TYR A 57 -2.81 12.84 -9.60
CA TYR A 57 -3.60 13.42 -10.69
C TYR A 57 -4.78 12.54 -11.13
N ILE A 58 -4.71 11.21 -10.99
CA ILE A 58 -5.78 10.30 -11.42
C ILE A 58 -7.06 10.50 -10.59
N LYS A 59 -6.94 10.67 -9.25
CA LYS A 59 -8.13 10.81 -8.38
C LYS A 59 -8.85 12.15 -8.44
N ARG A 60 -8.26 13.20 -9.03
CA ARG A 60 -8.90 14.53 -9.10
C ARG A 60 -9.85 14.68 -10.28
N TYR A 61 -9.75 13.83 -11.29
CA TYR A 61 -10.59 13.89 -12.49
C TYR A 61 -11.64 12.77 -12.57
N SER A 62 -11.53 11.70 -11.76
CA SER A 62 -12.51 10.60 -11.74
C SER A 62 -13.73 10.83 -10.82
N PHE A 63 -13.77 11.94 -10.07
CA PHE A 63 -14.91 12.32 -9.22
C PHE A 63 -15.74 13.49 -9.79
N GLU A 64 -15.42 13.97 -11.00
CA GLU A 64 -16.14 15.08 -11.68
C GLU A 64 -16.86 14.64 -12.96
N LEU A 65 -17.09 13.33 -13.17
CA LEU A 65 -17.94 12.80 -14.26
C LEU A 65 -18.97 11.80 -13.75
#